data_AF-A0A845U9Z4-F1
#
_entry.id   AF-A0A845U9Z4-F1
#
_cell.length_a   1.000
_cell.length_b   1.000
_cell.length_c   1.000
_cell.angle_alpha   90.00
_cell.angle_beta   90.00
_cell.angle_gamma   90.00
#
_symmetry.space_group_name_H-M   'P 1'
#
loop_
_entity.id
_entity.type
_entity.pdbx_description
1 polymer ?
#
loop_
_entity_poly.entity_id
_entity_poly.type
_entity_poly.pdbx_seq_one_letter_code
_entity_poly.pdbx_strand_id
1 'polypeptide(L)'
;MSESLAEKEYQAALRTARDDAIPAGERAEMLMEIALGLQRRQRRPEDLAQVNRLYKEGLQICPGGDALLRARLLAGQATALLATPGDTRVLEEAVDCLRSARPVLQALGNAEEAAEAEMNEGLALQGLAVAGKAQFPDAVRKYHSALRVFTADKFPREYAILHNNLATAYLSMTMGDESSKMREVLAVQSYESALRAITLDAHPAEYAMLQNNLGNALQYSSSAHPVENNLRALEAYQEALRVRTPKERPGEYANTISNMANALRNLPDDPENPELGNTRNLGEAVRLYEAADKIFTATGEFEKSGLVRVALEETQALVCEQGSVH
;
A
#
# COMPACT_ATOMS: atom_id res chain seq x y z
N MET A 1 -7.57 -35.47 -12.72
CA MET A 1 -7.72 -34.11 -13.28
C MET A 1 -6.51 -33.86 -14.18
N SER A 2 -6.71 -33.45 -15.43
CA SER A 2 -5.60 -33.19 -16.37
C SER A 2 -4.89 -31.89 -15.99
N GLU A 3 -3.57 -31.95 -15.90
CA GLU A 3 -2.70 -30.80 -15.71
C GLU A 3 -2.94 -29.75 -16.81
N SER A 4 -3.06 -28.46 -16.43
CA SER A 4 -3.33 -27.37 -17.37
C SER A 4 -2.14 -27.14 -18.30
N LEU A 5 -2.36 -26.54 -19.48
CA LEU A 5 -1.26 -26.22 -20.41
C LEU A 5 -0.22 -25.31 -19.76
N ALA A 6 -0.66 -24.30 -19.00
CA ALA A 6 0.22 -23.39 -18.28
C ALA A 6 1.07 -24.09 -17.22
N GLU A 7 0.51 -25.08 -16.51
CA GLU A 7 1.27 -25.88 -15.54
C GLU A 7 2.31 -26.75 -16.25
N LYS A 8 1.96 -27.37 -17.38
CA LYS A 8 2.91 -28.15 -18.18
C LYS A 8 4.07 -27.31 -18.72
N GLU A 9 3.77 -26.12 -19.23
CA GLU A 9 4.78 -25.16 -19.72
C GLU A 9 5.70 -24.70 -18.58
N TYR A 10 5.14 -24.40 -17.41
CA TYR A 10 5.90 -24.04 -16.22
C TYR A 10 6.85 -25.18 -15.77
N GLN A 11 6.34 -26.41 -15.68
CA GLN A 11 7.15 -27.58 -15.32
C GLN A 11 8.22 -27.91 -16.38
N ALA A 12 7.96 -27.63 -17.66
CA ALA A 12 8.97 -27.77 -18.71
C ALA A 12 10.08 -26.71 -18.59
N ALA A 13 9.71 -25.45 -18.29
CA ALA A 13 10.67 -24.38 -18.06
C ALA A 13 11.57 -24.68 -16.86
N LEU A 14 11.01 -25.16 -15.74
CA LEU A 14 11.79 -25.57 -14.57
C LEU A 14 12.74 -26.73 -14.85
N ARG A 15 12.29 -27.74 -15.61
CA ARG A 15 13.16 -28.86 -15.98
C ARG A 15 14.36 -28.39 -16.81
N THR A 16 14.12 -27.47 -17.74
CA THR A 16 15.19 -26.89 -18.56
C THR A 16 16.14 -26.07 -17.70
N ALA A 17 15.63 -25.20 -16.82
CA ALA A 17 16.45 -24.37 -15.94
C ALA A 17 17.30 -25.18 -14.94
N ARG A 18 16.97 -26.46 -14.72
CA ARG A 18 17.69 -27.39 -13.83
C ARG A 18 18.53 -28.43 -14.56
N ASP A 19 18.65 -28.33 -15.88
CA ASP A 19 19.47 -29.24 -16.68
C ASP A 19 20.96 -28.91 -16.47
N ASP A 20 21.74 -29.83 -15.89
CA ASP A 20 23.18 -29.68 -15.68
C ASP A 20 24.00 -29.54 -16.97
N ALA A 21 23.41 -29.81 -18.14
CA ALA A 21 24.05 -29.53 -19.43
C ALA A 21 24.12 -28.03 -19.76
N ILE A 22 23.28 -27.19 -19.14
CA ILE A 22 23.24 -25.74 -19.38
C ILE A 22 24.22 -25.02 -18.42
N PRO A 23 25.00 -24.02 -18.89
CA PRO A 23 25.89 -23.26 -18.04
C PRO A 23 25.20 -22.67 -16.80
N ALA A 24 25.88 -22.66 -15.66
CA ALA A 24 25.29 -22.26 -14.39
C ALA A 24 24.73 -20.83 -14.37
N GLY A 25 25.37 -19.89 -15.08
CA GLY A 25 24.88 -18.52 -15.25
C GLY A 25 23.56 -18.45 -16.02
N GLU A 26 23.46 -19.15 -17.15
CA GLU A 26 22.23 -19.23 -17.95
C GLU A 26 21.09 -19.87 -17.15
N ARG A 27 21.36 -20.92 -16.39
CA ARG A 27 20.36 -21.53 -15.50
C ARG A 27 19.88 -20.58 -14.40
N ALA A 28 20.80 -19.84 -13.79
CA ALA A 28 20.45 -18.84 -12.77
C ALA A 28 19.56 -17.74 -13.37
N GLU A 29 19.86 -17.29 -14.58
CA GLU A 29 19.03 -16.33 -15.33
C GLU A 29 17.66 -16.91 -15.67
N MET A 30 17.58 -18.15 -16.15
CA MET A 30 16.30 -18.83 -16.41
C MET A 30 15.44 -18.94 -15.14
N LEU A 31 16.03 -19.31 -14.01
CA LEU A 31 15.31 -19.38 -12.72
C LEU A 31 14.80 -18.00 -12.30
N MET A 32 15.59 -16.94 -12.50
CA MET A 32 15.20 -15.56 -12.25
C MET A 32 13.99 -15.15 -13.11
N GLU A 33 14.02 -15.42 -14.41
CA GLU A 33 12.94 -15.07 -15.34
C GLU A 33 11.65 -15.84 -15.03
N ILE A 34 11.75 -17.12 -14.65
CA ILE A 34 10.60 -17.90 -14.19
C ILE A 34 10.02 -17.28 -12.90
N ALA A 35 10.87 -16.89 -11.94
CA ALA A 35 10.45 -16.24 -10.70
C ALA A 35 9.75 -14.90 -10.96
N LEU A 36 10.33 -14.05 -11.82
CA LEU A 36 9.74 -12.77 -12.25
C LEU A 36 8.38 -12.95 -12.93
N GLY A 37 8.28 -13.94 -13.81
CA GLY A 37 7.04 -14.28 -14.51
C GLY A 37 5.92 -14.68 -13.54
N LEU A 38 6.23 -15.49 -12.52
CA LEU A 38 5.29 -15.86 -11.47
C LEU A 38 4.88 -14.65 -10.61
N GLN A 39 5.86 -13.83 -10.21
CA GLN A 39 5.64 -12.66 -9.38
C GLN A 39 4.70 -11.63 -10.02
N ARG A 40 4.77 -11.46 -11.35
CA ARG A 40 3.85 -10.59 -12.10
C ARG A 40 2.43 -11.15 -12.21
N ARG A 41 2.27 -12.48 -12.17
CA ARG A 41 1.00 -13.17 -12.46
C ARG A 41 0.20 -13.52 -11.20
N GLN A 42 0.84 -13.74 -10.06
CA GLN A 42 0.20 -14.45 -8.93
C GLN A 42 0.31 -13.67 -7.61
N ARG A 43 -0.75 -13.77 -6.78
CA ARG A 43 -0.88 -13.10 -5.47
C ARG A 43 -1.18 -14.07 -4.31
N ARG A 44 -1.17 -15.39 -4.52
CA ARG A 44 -1.46 -16.34 -3.43
C ARG A 44 -0.19 -16.58 -2.59
N PRO A 45 -0.29 -16.76 -1.26
CA PRO A 45 0.87 -16.97 -0.39
C PRO A 45 1.75 -18.17 -0.79
N GLU A 46 1.15 -19.28 -1.23
CA GLU A 46 1.87 -20.48 -1.66
C GLU A 46 2.74 -20.22 -2.91
N ASP A 47 2.25 -19.36 -3.81
CA ASP A 47 2.95 -18.97 -5.02
C ASP A 47 4.15 -18.07 -4.69
N LEU A 48 4.03 -17.22 -3.67
CA LEU A 48 5.12 -16.33 -3.22
C LEU A 48 6.27 -17.09 -2.54
N ALA A 49 5.97 -18.12 -1.75
CA ALA A 49 6.99 -19.00 -1.19
C ALA A 49 7.78 -19.74 -2.30
N GLN A 50 7.09 -20.14 -3.38
CA GLN A 50 7.72 -20.74 -4.55
C GLN A 50 8.65 -19.76 -5.27
N VAL A 51 8.22 -18.51 -5.47
CA VAL A 51 9.05 -17.45 -6.07
C VAL A 51 10.36 -17.26 -5.29
N ASN A 52 10.27 -17.14 -3.95
CA ASN A 52 11.46 -17.00 -3.11
C ASN A 52 12.41 -18.21 -3.23
N ARG A 53 11.88 -19.44 -3.34
CA ARG A 53 12.70 -20.65 -3.57
C ARG A 53 13.48 -20.58 -4.87
N LEU A 54 12.87 -20.11 -5.96
CA LEU A 54 13.52 -19.99 -7.26
C LEU A 54 14.67 -18.98 -7.23
N TYR A 55 14.48 -17.83 -6.58
CA TYR A 55 15.57 -16.87 -6.38
C TYR A 55 16.71 -17.47 -5.54
N LYS A 56 16.41 -18.19 -4.46
CA LYS A 56 17.42 -18.87 -3.63
C LYS A 56 18.21 -19.92 -4.43
N GLU A 57 17.53 -20.69 -5.29
CA GLU A 57 18.16 -21.67 -6.17
C GLU A 57 19.09 -20.99 -7.19
N GLY A 58 18.61 -19.91 -7.84
CA GLY A 58 19.42 -19.10 -8.75
C GLY A 58 20.67 -18.53 -8.06
N LEU A 59 20.54 -18.03 -6.82
CA LEU A 59 21.67 -17.49 -6.04
C LEU A 59 22.72 -18.53 -5.66
N GLN A 60 22.32 -19.79 -5.47
CA GLN A 60 23.22 -20.90 -5.14
C GLN A 60 24.09 -21.30 -6.34
N ILE A 61 23.52 -21.28 -7.54
CA ILE A 61 24.22 -21.69 -8.77
C ILE A 61 24.84 -20.52 -9.53
N CYS A 62 24.47 -19.27 -9.20
CA CYS A 62 24.99 -18.06 -9.84
C CYS A 62 26.53 -18.01 -9.71
N PRO A 63 27.28 -17.96 -10.83
CA PRO A 63 28.72 -17.85 -10.81
C PRO A 63 29.20 -16.60 -10.05
N GLY A 64 30.31 -16.71 -9.31
CA GLY A 64 30.84 -15.59 -8.53
C GLY A 64 31.30 -14.39 -9.36
N GLY A 65 31.55 -14.57 -10.66
CA GLY A 65 31.91 -13.49 -11.60
C GLY A 65 30.72 -12.66 -12.10
N ASP A 66 29.49 -13.18 -12.03
CA ASP A 66 28.30 -12.52 -12.56
C ASP A 66 27.64 -11.62 -11.52
N ALA A 67 28.35 -10.56 -11.12
CA ALA A 67 27.92 -9.65 -10.06
C ALA A 67 26.53 -9.05 -10.34
N LEU A 68 26.24 -8.64 -11.57
CA LEU A 68 24.95 -8.04 -11.95
C LEU A 68 23.79 -9.04 -11.85
N LEU A 69 23.97 -10.27 -12.34
CA LEU A 69 22.94 -11.31 -12.22
C LEU A 69 22.66 -11.63 -10.75
N ARG A 70 23.70 -11.76 -9.93
CA ARG A 70 23.56 -11.96 -8.48
C ARG A 70 22.79 -10.82 -7.82
N ALA A 71 23.07 -9.57 -8.20
CA ALA A 71 22.37 -8.40 -7.67
C ALA A 71 20.89 -8.38 -8.05
N ARG A 72 20.55 -8.75 -9.30
CA ARG A 72 19.15 -8.87 -9.76
C ARG A 72 18.40 -9.98 -9.02
N LEU A 73 19.02 -11.14 -8.84
CA LEU A 73 18.46 -12.24 -8.06
C LEU A 73 18.18 -11.82 -6.61
N LEU A 74 19.09 -11.09 -5.96
CA LEU A 74 18.89 -10.56 -4.61
C LEU A 74 17.75 -9.53 -4.54
N ALA A 75 17.67 -8.60 -5.49
CA ALA A 75 16.59 -7.61 -5.54
C ALA A 75 15.22 -8.27 -5.81
N GLY A 76 15.18 -9.25 -6.70
CA GLY A 76 13.98 -10.07 -6.94
C GLY A 76 13.56 -10.85 -5.71
N GLN A 77 14.51 -11.49 -5.01
CA GLN A 77 14.25 -12.20 -3.76
C GLN A 77 13.65 -11.26 -2.71
N ALA A 78 14.24 -10.07 -2.52
CA ALA A 78 13.72 -9.08 -1.58
C ALA A 78 12.28 -8.67 -1.91
N THR A 79 11.95 -8.50 -3.18
CA THR A 79 10.59 -8.16 -3.62
C THR A 79 9.61 -9.30 -3.29
N ALA A 80 10.01 -10.56 -3.48
CA ALA A 80 9.22 -11.72 -3.11
C ALA A 80 9.02 -11.84 -1.58
N LEU A 81 10.06 -11.54 -0.80
CA LEU A 81 9.98 -11.49 0.67
C LEU A 81 8.99 -10.42 1.12
N LEU A 82 9.01 -9.22 0.53
CA LEU A 82 8.09 -8.13 0.86
C LEU A 82 6.63 -8.40 0.49
N ALA A 83 6.39 -9.22 -0.55
CA ALA A 83 5.04 -9.64 -0.91
C ALA A 83 4.48 -10.72 0.04
N THR A 84 5.34 -11.43 0.77
CA THR A 84 4.94 -12.55 1.62
C THR A 84 4.59 -12.05 3.02
N PRO A 85 3.40 -12.38 3.58
CA PRO A 85 3.12 -12.10 4.99
C PRO A 85 4.17 -12.77 5.87
N GLY A 86 4.83 -11.99 6.72
CA GLY A 86 5.96 -12.48 7.50
C GLY A 86 6.17 -11.67 8.78
N ASP A 87 7.01 -12.22 9.66
CA ASP A 87 7.49 -11.49 10.82
C ASP A 87 8.63 -10.51 10.42
N THR A 88 9.13 -9.78 11.41
CA THR A 88 10.24 -8.84 11.19
C THR A 88 11.52 -9.46 10.63
N ARG A 89 11.75 -10.78 10.74
CA ARG A 89 12.95 -11.43 10.21
C ARG A 89 12.93 -11.48 8.68
N VAL A 90 11.75 -11.64 8.09
CA VAL A 90 11.57 -11.58 6.64
C VAL A 90 11.93 -10.19 6.11
N LEU A 91 11.56 -9.14 6.84
CA LEU A 91 11.91 -7.77 6.49
C LEU A 91 13.42 -7.49 6.66
N GLU A 92 14.05 -8.04 7.70
CA GLU A 92 15.51 -7.99 7.89
C GLU A 92 16.24 -8.68 6.72
N GLU A 93 15.80 -9.88 6.31
CA GLU A 93 16.36 -10.61 5.16
C GLU A 93 16.20 -9.80 3.86
N ALA A 94 15.05 -9.15 3.64
CA ALA A 94 14.82 -8.30 2.48
C ALA A 94 15.78 -7.09 2.46
N VAL A 95 15.99 -6.43 3.61
CA VAL A 95 16.95 -5.33 3.74
C VAL A 95 18.37 -5.79 3.42
N ASP A 96 18.79 -6.95 3.92
CA ASP A 96 20.14 -7.49 3.67
C ASP A 96 20.35 -7.82 2.19
N CYS A 97 19.34 -8.39 1.52
CA CYS A 97 19.35 -8.64 0.08
C CYS A 97 19.52 -7.32 -0.70
N LEU A 98 18.73 -6.30 -0.37
CA LEU A 98 18.72 -5.01 -1.06
C LEU A 98 20.02 -4.23 -0.84
N ARG A 99 20.56 -4.23 0.38
CA ARG A 99 21.85 -3.60 0.69
C ARG A 99 23.01 -4.25 -0.06
N SER A 100 22.95 -5.57 -0.25
CA SER A 100 23.94 -6.33 -1.02
C SER A 100 23.82 -6.07 -2.53
N ALA A 101 22.60 -5.97 -3.06
CA ALA A 101 22.34 -5.73 -4.48
C ALA A 101 22.65 -4.29 -4.91
N ARG A 102 22.24 -3.31 -4.10
CA ARG A 102 22.27 -1.87 -4.43
C ARG A 102 23.58 -1.35 -5.03
N PRO A 103 24.77 -1.54 -4.42
CA PRO A 103 26.00 -0.96 -4.97
C PRO A 103 26.32 -1.50 -6.36
N VAL A 104 25.96 -2.76 -6.64
CA VAL A 104 26.16 -3.38 -7.95
C VAL A 104 25.14 -2.86 -8.95
N LEU A 105 23.86 -2.73 -8.56
CA LEU A 105 22.83 -2.16 -9.42
C LEU A 105 23.14 -0.70 -9.79
N GLN A 106 23.67 0.09 -8.85
CA GLN A 106 24.11 1.46 -9.10
C GLN A 106 25.31 1.54 -10.06
N ALA A 107 26.22 0.57 -10.00
CA ALA A 107 27.44 0.57 -10.80
C ALA A 107 27.26 -0.07 -12.19
N LEU A 108 26.46 -1.13 -12.29
CA LEU A 108 26.37 -2.00 -13.47
C LEU A 108 24.94 -2.16 -14.01
N GLY A 109 23.91 -1.84 -13.22
CA GLY A 109 22.50 -1.90 -13.63
C GLY A 109 22.02 -0.59 -14.26
N ASN A 110 20.72 -0.51 -14.53
CA ASN A 110 20.08 0.74 -14.93
C ASN A 110 19.57 1.55 -13.72
N ALA A 111 19.19 2.81 -13.98
CA ALA A 111 18.77 3.73 -12.92
C ALA A 111 17.46 3.29 -12.25
N GLU A 112 16.54 2.68 -13.02
CA GLU A 112 15.26 2.16 -12.56
C GLU A 112 15.46 0.98 -11.60
N GLU A 113 16.34 0.03 -11.91
CA GLU A 113 16.68 -1.12 -11.06
C GLU A 113 17.25 -0.66 -9.71
N ALA A 114 18.15 0.33 -9.73
CA ALA A 114 18.70 0.91 -8.52
C ALA A 114 17.64 1.68 -7.69
N ALA A 115 16.73 2.40 -8.35
CA ALA A 115 15.65 3.12 -7.69
C ALA A 115 14.58 2.19 -7.11
N GLU A 116 14.26 1.09 -7.80
CA GLU A 116 13.34 0.06 -7.30
C GLU A 116 13.92 -0.63 -6.06
N ALA A 117 15.23 -0.92 -6.06
CA ALA A 117 15.90 -1.45 -4.88
C ALA A 117 15.84 -0.48 -3.68
N GLU A 118 16.02 0.83 -3.92
CA GLU A 118 15.85 1.86 -2.88
C GLU A 118 14.40 1.93 -2.39
N MET A 119 13.41 1.93 -3.28
CA MET A 119 11.99 1.92 -2.93
C MET A 119 11.64 0.72 -2.04
N ASN A 120 12.06 -0.48 -2.43
CA ASN A 120 11.79 -1.71 -1.69
C ASN A 120 12.52 -1.74 -0.33
N GLU A 121 13.71 -1.15 -0.23
CA GLU A 121 14.43 -1.05 1.05
C GLU A 121 13.70 -0.09 1.99
N GLY A 122 13.15 1.01 1.44
CA GLY A 122 12.28 1.91 2.18
C GLY A 122 11.06 1.20 2.75
N LEU A 123 10.40 0.37 1.95
CA LEU A 123 9.23 -0.42 2.37
C LEU A 123 9.57 -1.39 3.51
N ALA A 124 10.68 -2.11 3.38
CA ALA A 124 11.17 -3.02 4.41
C ALA A 124 11.50 -2.28 5.72
N LEU A 125 12.22 -1.16 5.62
CA LEU A 125 12.58 -0.32 6.77
C LEU A 125 11.36 0.29 7.46
N GLN A 126 10.33 0.68 6.70
CA GLN A 126 9.08 1.18 7.27
C GLN A 126 8.37 0.10 8.10
N GLY A 127 8.28 -1.13 7.59
CA GLY A 127 7.73 -2.25 8.36
C GLY A 127 8.53 -2.56 9.62
N LEU A 128 9.87 -2.50 9.54
CA LEU A 128 10.75 -2.64 10.71
C LEU A 128 10.60 -1.49 11.71
N ALA A 129 10.34 -0.26 11.25
CA ALA A 129 10.13 0.89 12.11
C ALA A 129 8.84 0.76 12.92
N VAL A 130 7.76 0.23 12.33
CA VAL A 130 6.51 -0.12 13.06
C VAL A 130 6.80 -1.11 14.20
N ALA A 131 7.74 -2.04 14.00
CA ALA A 131 8.17 -3.01 15.00
C ALA A 131 9.28 -2.48 15.95
N GLY A 132 9.67 -1.21 15.86
CA GLY A 132 10.72 -0.62 16.70
C GLY A 132 12.15 -1.08 16.36
N LYS A 133 12.37 -1.70 15.20
CA LYS A 133 13.65 -2.25 14.74
C LYS A 133 14.40 -1.37 13.72
N ALA A 134 13.76 -0.29 13.27
CA ALA A 134 14.35 0.73 12.41
C ALA A 134 13.72 2.09 12.73
N GLN A 135 14.15 3.15 12.05
CA GLN A 135 13.54 4.47 12.19
C GLN A 135 12.85 4.89 10.89
N PHE A 136 11.65 5.46 10.98
CA PHE A 136 10.92 5.97 9.80
C PHE A 136 11.73 6.97 8.94
N PRO A 137 12.58 7.85 9.49
CA PRO A 137 13.45 8.69 8.67
C PRO A 137 14.35 7.90 7.72
N ASP A 138 14.75 6.67 8.05
CA ASP A 138 15.54 5.82 7.15
C ASP A 138 14.73 5.42 5.92
N ALA A 139 13.48 5.01 6.10
CA ALA A 139 12.55 4.72 5.01
C ALA A 139 12.28 5.95 4.13
N VAL A 140 12.04 7.11 4.75
CA VAL A 140 11.81 8.38 4.04
C VAL A 140 13.00 8.75 3.15
N ARG A 141 14.25 8.59 3.64
CA ARG A 141 15.45 8.81 2.83
C ARG A 141 15.50 7.91 1.60
N LYS A 142 15.09 6.65 1.74
CA LYS A 142 15.04 5.67 0.65
C LYS A 142 14.00 6.03 -0.40
N TYR A 143 12.79 6.44 0.02
CA TYR A 143 11.77 6.90 -0.93
C TYR A 143 12.21 8.16 -1.69
N HIS A 144 12.81 9.15 -1.01
CA HIS A 144 13.34 10.33 -1.70
C HIS A 144 14.50 10.02 -2.66
N SER A 145 15.30 8.99 -2.37
CA SER A 145 16.34 8.50 -3.29
C SER A 145 15.71 7.97 -4.57
N ALA A 146 14.70 7.10 -4.45
CA ALA A 146 13.97 6.53 -5.59
C ALA A 146 13.23 7.61 -6.42
N LEU A 147 12.66 8.64 -5.77
CA LEU A 147 11.99 9.78 -6.44
C LEU A 147 12.92 10.60 -7.35
N ARG A 148 14.24 10.45 -7.26
CA ARG A 148 15.18 11.08 -8.21
C ARG A 148 15.12 10.46 -9.60
N VAL A 149 14.65 9.22 -9.70
CA VAL A 149 14.51 8.46 -10.96
C VAL A 149 13.03 8.38 -11.33
N PHE A 150 12.20 7.92 -10.40
CA PHE A 150 10.76 7.78 -10.61
C PHE A 150 10.08 9.13 -10.42
N THR A 151 9.99 9.88 -11.51
CA THR A 151 9.36 11.21 -11.58
C THR A 151 7.93 11.13 -12.11
N ALA A 152 7.10 12.12 -11.78
CA ALA A 152 5.71 12.20 -12.23
C ALA A 152 5.55 12.06 -13.75
N ASP A 153 6.44 12.67 -14.54
CA ASP A 153 6.33 12.71 -15.99
C ASP A 153 6.70 11.38 -16.68
N LYS A 154 7.67 10.66 -16.11
CA LYS A 154 8.23 9.43 -16.73
C LYS A 154 7.63 8.15 -16.14
N PHE A 155 7.34 8.17 -14.85
CA PHE A 155 6.94 7.01 -14.05
C PHE A 155 5.81 7.39 -13.09
N PRO A 156 4.63 7.81 -13.60
CA PRO A 156 3.56 8.35 -12.77
C PRO A 156 3.05 7.36 -11.71
N ARG A 157 3.03 6.05 -12.02
CA ARG A 157 2.60 5.00 -11.09
C ARG A 157 3.58 4.82 -9.94
N GLU A 158 4.87 4.67 -10.24
CA GLU A 158 5.93 4.51 -9.25
C GLU A 158 6.08 5.77 -8.39
N TYR A 159 5.98 6.95 -9.01
CA TYR A 159 5.95 8.24 -8.31
C TYR A 159 4.80 8.30 -7.29
N ALA A 160 3.61 7.86 -7.68
CA ALA A 160 2.45 7.82 -6.80
C ALA A 160 2.58 6.81 -5.66
N ILE A 161 3.13 5.62 -5.94
CA ILE A 161 3.42 4.61 -4.91
C ILE A 161 4.41 5.17 -3.88
N LEU A 162 5.48 5.83 -4.33
CA LEU A 162 6.46 6.45 -3.44
C LEU A 162 5.86 7.53 -2.54
N HIS A 163 5.02 8.40 -3.10
CA HIS A 163 4.31 9.43 -2.34
C HIS A 163 3.29 8.85 -1.36
N ASN A 164 2.58 7.79 -1.73
CA ASN A 164 1.72 7.05 -0.81
C ASN A 164 2.52 6.46 0.38
N ASN A 165 3.67 5.88 0.09
CA ASN A 165 4.53 5.30 1.11
C ASN A 165 5.15 6.37 2.02
N LEU A 166 5.58 7.50 1.46
CA LEU A 166 6.04 8.67 2.22
C LEU A 166 4.95 9.17 3.16
N ALA A 167 3.73 9.36 2.67
CA ALA A 167 2.60 9.81 3.48
C ALA A 167 2.33 8.86 4.65
N THR A 168 2.31 7.56 4.38
CA THR A 168 2.11 6.53 5.40
C THR A 168 3.24 6.56 6.45
N ALA A 169 4.49 6.72 6.01
CA ALA A 169 5.65 6.81 6.90
C ALA A 169 5.58 8.05 7.80
N TYR A 170 5.17 9.22 7.27
CA TYR A 170 4.98 10.43 8.07
C TYR A 170 3.89 10.28 9.12
N LEU A 171 2.74 9.71 8.75
CA LEU A 171 1.62 9.47 9.69
C LEU A 171 1.95 8.43 10.76
N SER A 172 2.89 7.52 10.49
CA SER A 172 3.28 6.46 11.44
C SER A 172 4.36 6.89 12.44
N MET A 173 5.05 8.01 12.19
CA MET A 173 6.05 8.55 13.11
C MET A 173 5.38 9.08 14.39
N THR A 174 5.87 8.68 15.56
CA THR A 174 5.50 9.26 16.85
C THR A 174 6.53 10.32 17.26
N MET A 175 6.11 11.57 17.42
CA MET A 175 6.93 12.64 18.03
C MET A 175 6.03 13.63 18.79
N GLY A 176 6.63 14.58 19.50
CA GLY A 176 5.91 15.66 20.17
C GLY A 176 5.07 16.55 19.23
N ASP A 177 4.20 17.36 19.83
CA ASP A 177 3.04 18.01 19.19
C ASP A 177 3.35 18.86 17.94
N GLU A 178 4.36 19.73 17.99
CA GLU A 178 4.71 20.59 16.84
C GLU A 178 5.21 19.77 15.65
N SER A 179 6.06 18.78 15.92
CA SER A 179 6.51 17.84 14.91
C SER A 179 5.35 17.01 14.37
N SER A 180 4.28 16.77 15.14
CA SER A 180 3.10 16.01 14.70
C SER A 180 2.35 16.72 13.59
N LYS A 181 2.06 18.01 13.78
CA LYS A 181 1.38 18.83 12.77
C LYS A 181 2.17 18.89 11.46
N MET A 182 3.49 19.04 11.54
CA MET A 182 4.34 19.06 10.35
C MET A 182 4.26 17.75 9.55
N ARG A 183 4.21 16.60 10.22
CA ARG A 183 4.12 15.30 9.55
C ARG A 183 2.77 15.09 8.85
N GLU A 184 1.69 15.50 9.48
CA GLU A 184 0.36 15.45 8.85
C GLU A 184 0.30 16.30 7.58
N VAL A 185 0.87 17.52 7.63
CA VAL A 185 0.99 18.39 6.46
C VAL A 185 1.81 17.73 5.35
N LEU A 186 2.97 17.13 5.69
CA LEU A 186 3.81 16.43 4.72
C LEU A 186 3.10 15.20 4.11
N ALA A 187 2.27 14.50 4.89
CA ALA A 187 1.48 13.38 4.40
C ALA A 187 0.40 13.82 3.39
N VAL A 188 -0.35 14.87 3.73
CA VAL A 188 -1.35 15.47 2.83
C VAL A 188 -0.68 15.96 1.54
N GLN A 189 0.45 16.67 1.64
CA GLN A 189 1.21 17.14 0.48
C GLN A 189 1.72 15.99 -0.41
N SER A 190 2.09 14.86 0.19
CA SER A 190 2.54 13.68 -0.56
C SER A 190 1.38 13.08 -1.35
N TYR A 191 0.21 12.90 -0.73
CA TYR A 191 -0.99 12.44 -1.45
C TYR A 191 -1.42 13.38 -2.57
N GLU A 192 -1.45 14.69 -2.32
CA GLU A 192 -1.76 15.70 -3.34
C GLU A 192 -0.74 15.69 -4.48
N SER A 193 0.54 15.47 -4.19
CA SER A 193 1.59 15.35 -5.20
C SER A 193 1.36 14.12 -6.09
N ALA A 194 0.99 12.98 -5.52
CA ALA A 194 0.62 11.78 -6.26
C ALA A 194 -0.60 12.00 -7.15
N LEU A 195 -1.64 12.66 -6.64
CA LEU A 195 -2.89 12.98 -7.36
C LEU A 195 -2.71 13.98 -8.51
N ARG A 196 -1.59 14.72 -8.57
CA ARG A 196 -1.24 15.51 -9.76
C ARG A 196 -0.71 14.65 -10.92
N ALA A 197 -0.09 13.51 -10.62
CA ALA A 197 0.44 12.58 -11.62
C ALA A 197 -0.58 11.49 -12.00
N ILE A 198 -1.50 11.17 -11.10
CA ILE A 198 -2.50 10.10 -11.22
C ILE A 198 -3.88 10.73 -11.40
N THR A 199 -4.52 10.44 -12.53
CA THR A 199 -5.86 10.91 -12.86
C THR A 199 -6.85 9.77 -12.86
N LEU A 200 -8.13 10.11 -12.63
CA LEU A 200 -9.24 9.16 -12.67
C LEU A 200 -9.28 8.36 -13.99
N ASP A 201 -9.08 9.03 -15.14
CA ASP A 201 -9.23 8.39 -16.45
C ASP A 201 -8.08 7.44 -16.80
N ALA A 202 -6.84 7.81 -16.46
CA ALA A 202 -5.67 7.02 -16.82
C ALA A 202 -5.32 5.94 -15.77
N HIS A 203 -5.68 6.18 -14.51
CA HIS A 203 -5.24 5.39 -13.36
C HIS A 203 -6.34 5.26 -12.31
N PRO A 204 -7.54 4.74 -12.65
CA PRO A 204 -8.72 4.81 -11.79
C PRO A 204 -8.51 4.13 -10.43
N ALA A 205 -7.83 2.98 -10.40
CA ALA A 205 -7.59 2.24 -9.17
C ALA A 205 -6.65 2.99 -8.21
N GLU A 206 -5.52 3.49 -8.72
CA GLU A 206 -4.58 4.28 -7.94
C GLU A 206 -5.18 5.61 -7.49
N TYR A 207 -5.95 6.27 -8.36
CA TYR A 207 -6.66 7.50 -8.05
C TYR A 207 -7.58 7.34 -6.85
N ALA A 208 -8.44 6.32 -6.88
CA ALA A 208 -9.38 6.09 -5.79
C ALA A 208 -8.70 5.67 -4.48
N MET A 209 -7.58 4.93 -4.55
CA MET A 209 -6.78 4.61 -3.39
C MET A 209 -6.18 5.87 -2.75
N LEU A 210 -5.54 6.72 -3.54
CA LEU A 210 -4.93 7.96 -3.07
C LEU A 210 -5.98 8.93 -2.49
N GLN A 211 -7.13 9.08 -3.16
CA GLN A 211 -8.21 9.92 -2.67
C GLN A 211 -8.76 9.44 -1.32
N ASN A 212 -8.98 8.14 -1.16
CA ASN A 212 -9.39 7.60 0.14
C ASN A 212 -8.33 7.82 1.23
N ASN A 213 -7.04 7.67 0.90
CA ASN A 213 -5.96 7.85 1.87
C ASN A 213 -5.77 9.34 2.23
N LEU A 214 -5.96 10.25 1.28
CA LEU A 214 -6.02 11.68 1.51
C LEU A 214 -7.17 12.03 2.45
N GLY A 215 -8.36 11.47 2.23
CA GLY A 215 -9.51 11.65 3.10
C GLY A 215 -9.22 11.23 4.54
N ASN A 216 -8.63 10.05 4.72
CA ASN A 216 -8.23 9.56 6.05
C ASN A 216 -7.22 10.51 6.72
N ALA A 217 -6.20 10.98 5.99
CA ALA A 217 -5.19 11.87 6.54
C ALA A 217 -5.77 13.22 6.97
N LEU A 218 -6.73 13.76 6.21
CA LEU A 218 -7.42 15.00 6.55
C LEU A 218 -8.34 14.82 7.77
N GLN A 219 -9.14 13.76 7.77
CA GLN A 219 -10.09 13.45 8.83
C GLN A 219 -9.44 13.31 10.21
N TYR A 220 -8.31 12.60 10.28
CA TYR A 220 -7.61 12.31 11.54
C TYR A 220 -6.50 13.31 11.87
N SER A 221 -6.41 14.42 11.12
CA SER A 221 -5.43 15.48 11.39
C SER A 221 -5.74 16.20 12.71
N SER A 222 -4.71 16.48 13.50
CA SER A 222 -4.76 17.28 14.75
C SER A 222 -4.85 18.80 14.50
N SER A 223 -5.38 19.19 13.34
CA SER A 223 -5.53 20.57 12.88
C SER A 223 -6.48 21.40 13.77
N ALA A 224 -6.23 22.70 13.84
CA ALA A 224 -7.16 23.67 14.44
C ALA A 224 -8.41 23.93 13.57
N HIS A 225 -8.47 23.35 12.35
CA HIS A 225 -9.55 23.51 11.39
C HIS A 225 -10.22 22.16 11.06
N PRO A 226 -10.77 21.44 12.06
CA PRO A 226 -11.32 20.10 11.85
C PRO A 226 -12.53 20.08 10.89
N VAL A 227 -13.36 21.12 10.89
CA VAL A 227 -14.53 21.22 9.99
C VAL A 227 -14.09 21.28 8.53
N GLU A 228 -13.16 22.18 8.18
CA GLU A 228 -12.62 22.32 6.83
C GLU A 228 -11.94 21.01 6.36
N ASN A 229 -11.14 20.40 7.23
CA ASN A 229 -10.49 19.14 6.92
C ASN A 229 -11.50 18.01 6.68
N ASN A 230 -12.56 17.91 7.48
CA ASN A 230 -13.58 16.88 7.27
C ASN A 230 -14.39 17.14 5.99
N LEU A 231 -14.68 18.40 5.62
CA LEU A 231 -15.29 18.72 4.32
C LEU A 231 -14.42 18.25 3.15
N ARG A 232 -13.12 18.57 3.18
CA ARG A 232 -12.16 18.09 2.17
C ARG A 232 -12.03 16.56 2.17
N ALA A 233 -12.13 15.92 3.33
CA ALA A 233 -12.13 14.46 3.42
C ALA A 233 -13.37 13.86 2.75
N LEU A 234 -14.56 14.44 2.93
CA LEU A 234 -15.78 14.01 2.26
C LEU A 234 -15.65 14.12 0.73
N GLU A 235 -15.09 15.22 0.23
CA GLU A 235 -14.81 15.38 -1.22
C GLU A 235 -13.86 14.29 -1.73
N ALA A 236 -12.79 14.00 -0.99
CA ALA A 236 -11.83 12.96 -1.36
C ALA A 236 -12.48 11.56 -1.34
N TYR A 237 -13.29 11.23 -0.33
CA TYR A 237 -14.05 9.97 -0.31
C TYR A 237 -15.03 9.87 -1.47
N GLN A 238 -15.75 10.95 -1.80
CA GLN A 238 -16.65 10.99 -2.96
C GLN A 238 -15.91 10.73 -4.28
N GLU A 239 -14.72 11.32 -4.45
CA GLU A 239 -13.86 11.05 -5.61
C GLU A 239 -13.40 9.58 -5.67
N ALA A 240 -13.07 8.96 -4.53
CA ALA A 240 -12.75 7.54 -4.47
C ALA A 240 -13.95 6.63 -4.85
N LEU A 241 -15.16 7.03 -4.45
CA LEU A 241 -16.41 6.31 -4.73
C LEU A 241 -16.83 6.36 -6.21
N ARG A 242 -16.22 7.23 -7.03
CA ARG A 242 -16.40 7.21 -8.49
C ARG A 242 -15.85 5.95 -9.15
N VAL A 243 -14.91 5.26 -8.50
CA VAL A 243 -14.28 4.01 -8.98
C VAL A 243 -14.64 2.83 -8.08
N ARG A 244 -14.63 3.04 -6.77
CA ARG A 244 -15.00 2.01 -5.80
C ARG A 244 -16.51 1.92 -5.78
N THR A 245 -17.06 0.93 -6.47
CA THR A 245 -18.50 0.68 -6.51
C THR A 245 -18.82 -0.61 -5.75
N PRO A 246 -20.05 -0.76 -5.21
CA PRO A 246 -20.45 -1.99 -4.53
C PRO A 246 -20.41 -3.23 -5.44
N LYS A 247 -20.49 -3.04 -6.77
CA LYS A 247 -20.45 -4.13 -7.75
C LYS A 247 -19.04 -4.58 -8.07
N GLU A 248 -18.13 -3.64 -8.33
CA GLU A 248 -16.79 -3.96 -8.85
C GLU A 248 -15.77 -4.15 -7.73
N ARG A 249 -15.92 -3.41 -6.62
CA ARG A 249 -15.00 -3.40 -5.49
C ARG A 249 -15.74 -3.31 -4.16
N PRO A 250 -16.59 -4.30 -3.81
CA PRO A 250 -17.48 -4.24 -2.64
C PRO A 250 -16.72 -3.91 -1.34
N GLY A 251 -15.62 -4.62 -1.04
CA GLY A 251 -14.85 -4.38 0.17
C GLY A 251 -14.22 -2.98 0.21
N GLU A 252 -13.65 -2.49 -0.89
CA GLU A 252 -13.07 -1.14 -0.93
C GLU A 252 -14.14 -0.04 -0.85
N TYR A 253 -15.29 -0.25 -1.49
CA TYR A 253 -16.45 0.62 -1.37
C TYR A 253 -16.92 0.70 0.09
N ALA A 254 -17.09 -0.45 0.76
CA ALA A 254 -17.47 -0.52 2.16
C ALA A 254 -16.48 0.20 3.08
N ASN A 255 -15.15 0.04 2.87
CA ASN A 255 -14.15 0.80 3.63
C ASN A 255 -14.32 2.31 3.42
N THR A 256 -14.52 2.74 2.17
CA THR A 256 -14.60 4.17 1.82
C THR A 256 -15.85 4.82 2.43
N ILE A 257 -17.02 4.17 2.34
CA ILE A 257 -18.25 4.71 2.94
C ILE A 257 -18.22 4.68 4.47
N SER A 258 -17.53 3.73 5.12
CA SER A 258 -17.31 3.76 6.57
C SER A 258 -16.44 4.93 6.99
N ASN A 259 -15.38 5.26 6.23
CA ASN A 259 -14.53 6.41 6.51
C ASN A 259 -15.30 7.73 6.30
N MET A 260 -16.15 7.78 5.27
CA MET A 260 -17.06 8.90 5.01
C MET A 260 -18.08 9.07 6.16
N ALA A 261 -18.64 7.97 6.69
CA ALA A 261 -19.52 8.00 7.86
C ALA A 261 -18.80 8.52 9.12
N ASN A 262 -17.55 8.13 9.34
CA ASN A 262 -16.72 8.69 10.40
C ASN A 262 -16.54 10.22 10.27
N ALA A 263 -16.44 10.74 9.04
CA ALA A 263 -16.24 12.18 8.81
C ALA A 263 -17.54 12.95 9.07
N LEU A 264 -18.67 12.40 8.62
CA LEU A 264 -20.00 12.95 8.87
C LEU A 264 -20.33 13.01 10.36
N ARG A 265 -19.96 12.00 11.16
CA ARG A 265 -20.12 12.02 12.63
C ARG A 265 -19.47 13.22 13.30
N ASN A 266 -18.37 13.73 12.74
CA ASN A 266 -17.60 14.82 13.30
C ASN A 266 -17.93 16.18 12.67
N LEU A 267 -18.79 16.21 11.66
CA LEU A 267 -19.11 17.41 10.91
C LEU A 267 -20.45 17.99 11.37
N PRO A 268 -20.53 19.28 11.72
CA PRO A 268 -21.81 19.95 11.96
C PRO A 268 -22.70 19.93 10.71
N ASP A 269 -24.02 19.97 10.90
CA ASP A 269 -24.96 20.08 9.78
C ASP A 269 -24.83 21.41 9.04
N ASP A 270 -24.43 22.45 9.79
CA ASP A 270 -24.10 23.79 9.32
C ASP A 270 -22.66 24.15 9.76
N PRO A 271 -21.68 24.13 8.83
CA PRO A 271 -20.30 24.54 9.12
C PRO A 271 -20.16 25.98 9.63
N GLU A 272 -21.09 26.88 9.30
CA GLU A 272 -21.06 28.27 9.77
C GLU A 272 -21.63 28.42 11.18
N ASN A 273 -22.48 27.48 11.61
CA ASN A 273 -23.12 27.45 12.93
C ASN A 273 -22.98 26.05 13.60
N PRO A 274 -21.75 25.62 13.97
CA PRO A 274 -21.50 24.26 14.46
C PRO A 274 -22.24 23.87 15.74
N GLU A 275 -22.63 24.86 16.54
CA GLU A 275 -23.38 24.69 17.79
C GLU A 275 -24.80 24.15 17.58
N LEU A 276 -25.34 24.23 16.36
CA LEU A 276 -26.64 23.66 16.01
C LEU A 276 -26.64 22.13 15.95
N GLY A 277 -25.47 21.50 16.09
CA GLY A 277 -25.31 20.06 16.10
C GLY A 277 -25.22 19.45 14.70
N ASN A 278 -25.47 18.14 14.62
CA ASN A 278 -25.20 17.36 13.41
C ASN A 278 -26.18 16.20 13.17
N THR A 279 -27.44 16.35 13.59
CA THR A 279 -28.44 15.29 13.54
C THR A 279 -28.63 14.71 12.13
N ARG A 280 -28.62 15.56 11.08
CA ARG A 280 -28.75 15.10 9.68
C ARG A 280 -27.51 14.28 9.26
N ASN A 281 -26.31 14.77 9.56
CA ASN A 281 -25.07 14.08 9.24
C ASN A 281 -24.92 12.76 10.02
N LEU A 282 -25.33 12.72 11.29
CA LEU A 282 -25.39 11.49 12.09
C LEU A 282 -26.35 10.47 11.47
N GLY A 283 -27.53 10.90 11.02
CA GLY A 283 -28.48 10.04 10.33
C GLY A 283 -27.94 9.46 9.01
N GLU A 284 -27.14 10.24 8.27
CA GLU A 284 -26.45 9.74 7.07
C GLU A 284 -25.31 8.78 7.43
N ALA A 285 -24.52 9.07 8.47
CA ALA A 285 -23.46 8.19 8.94
C ALA A 285 -24.01 6.81 9.33
N VAL A 286 -25.15 6.75 10.03
CA VAL A 286 -25.86 5.50 10.36
C VAL A 286 -26.16 4.69 9.09
N ARG A 287 -26.76 5.31 8.06
CA ARG A 287 -27.07 4.63 6.79
C ARG A 287 -25.82 4.06 6.10
N LEU A 288 -24.73 4.82 6.10
CA LEU A 288 -23.47 4.40 5.49
C LEU A 288 -22.83 3.24 6.24
N TYR A 289 -22.84 3.25 7.58
CA TYR A 289 -22.36 2.11 8.37
C TYR A 289 -23.22 0.86 8.17
N GLU A 290 -24.54 0.98 8.14
CA GLU A 290 -25.44 -0.16 7.85
C GLU A 290 -25.13 -0.77 6.48
N ALA A 291 -24.90 0.07 5.47
CA ALA A 291 -24.50 -0.37 4.14
C ALA A 291 -23.13 -1.07 4.16
N ALA A 292 -22.15 -0.52 4.88
CA ALA A 292 -20.83 -1.11 5.00
C ALA A 292 -20.85 -2.45 5.74
N ASP A 293 -21.57 -2.55 6.87
CA ASP A 293 -21.72 -3.78 7.65
C ASP A 293 -22.32 -4.90 6.81
N LYS A 294 -23.37 -4.58 6.04
CA LYS A 294 -24.01 -5.54 5.13
C LYS A 294 -23.02 -6.07 4.09
N ILE A 295 -22.19 -5.20 3.51
CA ILE A 295 -21.20 -5.59 2.51
C ILE A 295 -20.10 -6.43 3.15
N PHE A 296 -19.50 -6.00 4.26
CA PHE A 296 -18.45 -6.75 4.94
C PHE A 296 -18.94 -8.12 5.42
N THR A 297 -20.17 -8.21 5.92
CA THR A 297 -20.78 -9.50 6.29
C THR A 297 -20.93 -10.40 5.06
N ALA A 298 -21.40 -9.85 3.93
CA ALA A 298 -21.58 -10.59 2.69
C ALA A 298 -20.25 -11.03 2.03
N THR A 299 -19.16 -10.28 2.22
CA THR A 299 -17.82 -10.61 1.72
C THR A 299 -16.99 -11.46 2.68
N GLY A 300 -17.50 -11.75 3.88
CA GLY A 300 -16.79 -12.54 4.90
C GLY A 300 -15.71 -11.76 5.67
N GLU A 301 -15.70 -10.43 5.56
CA GLU A 301 -14.79 -9.53 6.28
C GLU A 301 -15.33 -9.24 7.70
N PHE A 302 -15.53 -10.30 8.50
CA PHE A 302 -16.24 -10.23 9.78
C PHE A 302 -15.60 -9.31 10.82
N GLU A 303 -14.26 -9.20 10.84
CA GLU A 303 -13.57 -8.27 11.73
C GLU A 303 -13.94 -6.81 11.43
N LYS A 304 -13.99 -6.45 10.14
CA LYS A 304 -14.40 -5.11 9.71
C LYS A 304 -15.87 -4.85 9.97
N SER A 305 -16.72 -5.84 9.73
CA SER A 305 -18.14 -5.80 10.12
C SER A 305 -18.30 -5.52 11.62
N GLY A 306 -17.54 -6.20 12.48
CA GLY A 306 -17.54 -5.95 13.92
C GLY A 306 -17.17 -4.50 14.27
N LEU A 307 -16.08 -3.98 13.71
CA LEU A 307 -15.66 -2.58 13.93
C LEU A 307 -16.72 -1.57 13.48
N VAL A 308 -17.34 -1.81 12.32
CA VAL A 308 -18.42 -0.96 11.80
C VAL A 308 -19.65 -0.99 12.69
N ARG A 309 -20.02 -2.15 13.24
CA ARG A 309 -21.16 -2.26 14.17
C ARG A 309 -20.94 -1.47 15.47
N VAL A 310 -19.73 -1.51 16.02
CA VAL A 310 -19.40 -0.68 17.19
C VAL A 310 -19.60 0.81 16.87
N ALA A 311 -19.05 1.28 15.75
CA ALA A 311 -19.21 2.68 15.33
C ALA A 311 -20.68 3.05 15.04
N LEU A 312 -21.45 2.12 14.47
CA LEU A 312 -22.89 2.27 14.22
C LEU A 312 -23.68 2.45 15.53
N GLU A 313 -23.46 1.57 16.51
CA GLU A 313 -24.12 1.62 17.82
C GLU A 313 -23.82 2.94 18.55
N GLU A 314 -22.54 3.36 18.56
CA GLU A 314 -22.12 4.66 19.11
C GLU A 314 -22.85 5.83 18.42
N THR A 315 -22.96 5.78 17.09
CA THR A 315 -23.60 6.84 16.31
C THR A 315 -25.10 6.90 16.55
N GLN A 316 -25.76 5.74 16.66
CA GLN A 316 -27.19 5.66 16.99
C GLN A 316 -27.48 6.22 18.38
N ALA A 317 -26.60 5.98 19.36
CA ALA A 317 -26.73 6.58 20.68
C ALA A 317 -26.68 8.12 20.63
N LEU A 318 -25.75 8.70 19.86
CA LEU A 318 -25.66 10.15 19.68
C LEU A 318 -26.92 10.75 19.03
N VAL A 319 -27.53 10.06 18.05
CA VAL A 319 -28.79 10.48 17.45
C VAL A 319 -29.92 10.53 18.48
N CYS A 320 -30.02 9.50 19.33
CA CYS A 320 -31.03 9.42 20.38
C CYS A 320 -30.85 10.52 21.44
N GLU A 321 -29.61 10.83 21.81
CA GLU A 321 -29.29 11.91 22.74
C GLU A 321 -29.73 13.27 22.18
N GLN A 322 -29.42 13.58 20.92
CA GLN A 322 -29.81 14.85 20.30
C GLN A 322 -31.32 14.96 20.06
N GLY A 323 -31.98 13.85 19.71
CA GLY A 323 -33.44 13.81 19.53
C GLY A 323 -34.24 13.96 20.82
N SER A 324 -33.62 13.82 21.99
CA SER A 324 -34.26 13.97 23.30
C SER A 324 -34.20 15.40 23.85
N VAL A 325 -33.53 16.33 23.16
CA VAL A 325 -33.25 17.72 23.60
C VAL A 325 -34.16 18.75 22.90
N HIS A 326 -35.13 18.30 22.10
CA HIS A 326 -36.13 19.13 21.39
C HIS A 326 -37.55 18.69 21.73
#